data_AF-A0A4R8DJG1-F1
#
_entry.id   AF-A0A4R8DJG1-F1
#
_cell.length_a   1.000
_cell.length_b   1.000
_cell.length_c   1.000
_cell.angle_alpha   90.00
_cell.angle_beta   90.00
_cell.angle_gamma   90.00
#
_symmetry.space_group_name_H-M   'P 1'
#
loop_
_entity.id
_entity.type
_entity.pdbx_description
1 polymer ?
#
loop_
_entity_poly.entity_id
_entity_poly.type
_entity_poly.pdbx_seq_one_letter_code
_entity_poly.pdbx_strand_id
1 'polypeptide(L)'
;MDKDSQAVSEQLNRALGESGLSQAAFATALGTSASRFSTYRSGRTKPTAQFFLRAGRIARALHAAREYRIMTAPTTAAAIRDASDEEWAWRMLLQGRDHLRLLLRRHDGSEAAWEAAPGTTGHAGFDALLAVLTAHEFEEAGEDPPDWTKVDRLPDRWIPAHPFLDHDEIIEQTPDYLAQANIFIPARDLVTA
;
A
#
# COMPACT_ATOMS: atom_id res chain seq x y z
N MET A 1 1.68 -23.52 26.27
CA MET A 1 2.40 -23.13 25.05
C MET A 1 3.88 -23.42 25.29
N ASP A 2 4.61 -23.97 24.32
CA ASP A 2 6.06 -24.15 24.45
C ASP A 2 6.81 -22.81 24.38
N LYS A 3 8.08 -22.79 24.81
CA LYS A 3 8.90 -21.56 24.92
C LYS A 3 9.02 -20.82 23.58
N ASP A 4 9.18 -21.54 22.47
CA ASP A 4 9.37 -20.94 21.16
C ASP A 4 8.06 -20.35 20.63
N SER A 5 6.95 -21.08 20.78
CA SER A 5 5.62 -20.59 20.43
C SER A 5 5.22 -19.35 21.25
N GLN A 6 5.65 -19.28 22.51
CA GLN A 6 5.46 -18.11 23.36
C GLN A 6 6.28 -16.91 22.83
N ALA A 7 7.56 -17.11 22.55
CA ALA A 7 8.42 -16.07 22.00
C ALA A 7 7.89 -15.52 20.67
N VAL A 8 7.41 -16.39 19.77
CA VAL A 8 6.78 -15.98 18.50
C VAL A 8 5.53 -15.14 18.76
N SER A 9 4.66 -15.58 19.67
CA SER A 9 3.43 -14.85 20.02
C SER A 9 3.73 -13.46 20.59
N GLU A 10 4.70 -13.37 21.50
CA GLU A 10 5.15 -12.10 22.09
C GLU A 10 5.71 -11.14 21.05
N GLN A 11 6.53 -11.64 20.12
CA GLN A 11 7.09 -10.84 19.03
C GLN A 11 6.02 -10.36 18.04
N LEU A 12 5.01 -11.18 17.71
CA LEU A 12 3.88 -10.75 16.89
C LEU A 12 3.00 -9.71 17.58
N ASN A 13 2.81 -9.83 18.90
CA ASN A 13 2.10 -8.81 19.69
C ASN A 13 2.88 -7.48 19.72
N ARG A 14 4.21 -7.54 19.87
CA ARG A 14 5.09 -6.37 19.78
C ARG A 14 5.00 -5.71 18.41
N ALA A 15 5.14 -6.49 17.34
CA ALA A 15 5.04 -6.01 15.97
C ALA A 15 3.68 -5.31 15.69
N LEU A 16 2.57 -5.88 16.19
CA LEU A 16 1.27 -5.23 16.12
C LEU A 16 1.29 -3.87 16.85
N GLY A 17 1.82 -3.81 18.07
CA GLY A 17 1.93 -2.56 18.83
C GLY A 17 2.78 -1.50 18.12
N GLU A 18 3.94 -1.89 17.60
CA GLU A 18 4.87 -1.00 16.86
C GLU A 18 4.22 -0.45 15.58
N SER A 19 3.50 -1.30 14.84
CA SER A 19 2.82 -0.92 13.60
C SER A 19 1.86 0.25 13.77
N GLY A 20 1.26 0.41 14.96
CA GLY A 20 0.23 1.42 15.24
C GLY A 20 -1.11 1.16 14.52
N LEU A 21 -1.27 0.01 13.89
CA LEU A 21 -2.50 -0.40 13.21
C LEU A 21 -3.42 -1.20 14.15
N SER A 22 -4.70 -1.25 13.82
CA SER A 22 -5.62 -2.21 14.45
C SER A 22 -5.23 -3.65 14.07
N GLN A 23 -5.68 -4.64 14.84
CA GLN A 23 -5.40 -6.05 14.52
C GLN A 23 -5.88 -6.45 13.12
N ALA A 24 -7.05 -5.97 12.69
CA ALA A 24 -7.57 -6.26 11.37
C ALA A 24 -6.74 -5.58 10.27
N ALA A 25 -6.40 -4.30 10.45
CA ALA A 25 -5.59 -3.56 9.48
C ALA A 25 -4.17 -4.12 9.37
N PHE A 26 -3.56 -4.53 10.47
CA PHE A 26 -2.24 -5.16 10.44
C PHE A 26 -2.30 -6.56 9.81
N ALA A 27 -3.35 -7.34 10.06
CA ALA A 27 -3.52 -8.61 9.36
C ALA A 27 -3.62 -8.40 7.84
N THR A 28 -4.40 -7.41 7.39
CA THR A 28 -4.46 -7.00 5.97
C THR A 28 -3.07 -6.60 5.47
N ALA A 29 -2.35 -5.74 6.18
CA ALA A 29 -0.99 -5.31 5.81
C ALA A 29 -0.01 -6.48 5.60
N LEU A 30 -0.19 -7.56 6.35
CA LEU A 30 0.63 -8.77 6.23
C LEU A 30 0.13 -9.76 5.16
N GLY A 31 -0.97 -9.47 4.47
CA GLY A 31 -1.57 -10.36 3.48
C GLY A 31 -2.28 -11.57 4.09
N THR A 32 -2.90 -11.40 5.28
CA THR A 32 -3.61 -12.49 5.96
C THR A 32 -4.93 -12.02 6.57
N SER A 33 -5.75 -12.98 7.02
CA SER A 33 -7.02 -12.65 7.69
C SER A 33 -6.81 -12.37 9.18
N ALA A 34 -7.66 -11.51 9.75
CA ALA A 34 -7.65 -11.20 11.19
C ALA A 34 -7.81 -12.45 12.07
N SER A 35 -8.62 -13.42 11.62
CA SER A 35 -8.80 -14.71 12.29
C SER A 35 -7.51 -15.53 12.30
N ARG A 36 -6.86 -15.69 11.14
CA ARG A 36 -5.59 -16.42 11.03
C ARG A 36 -4.49 -15.74 11.84
N PHE A 37 -4.39 -14.42 11.76
CA PHE A 37 -3.44 -13.65 12.57
C PHE A 37 -3.68 -13.83 14.09
N SER A 38 -4.94 -13.89 14.53
CA SER A 38 -5.31 -14.19 15.92
C SER A 38 -4.80 -15.56 16.37
N THR A 39 -4.89 -16.58 15.51
CA THR A 39 -4.36 -17.93 15.83
C THR A 39 -2.84 -17.96 15.97
N TYR A 40 -2.12 -17.13 15.20
CA TYR A 40 -0.67 -16.97 15.35
C TYR A 40 -0.30 -16.30 16.67
N ARG A 41 -1.00 -15.23 17.02
CA ARG A 41 -0.75 -14.47 18.27
C ARG A 41 -1.12 -15.22 19.55
N SER A 42 -2.02 -16.20 19.46
CA SER A 42 -2.40 -17.08 20.59
C SER A 42 -1.58 -18.36 20.65
N GLY A 43 -0.64 -18.58 19.72
CA GLY A 43 0.16 -19.79 19.62
C GLY A 43 -0.61 -21.04 19.23
N ARG A 44 -1.89 -20.91 18.83
CA ARG A 44 -2.70 -22.03 18.34
C ARG A 44 -2.20 -22.57 17.01
N THR A 45 -1.60 -21.71 16.20
CA THR A 45 -1.00 -22.07 14.91
C THR A 45 0.37 -21.44 14.81
N LYS A 46 1.36 -22.19 14.30
CA LYS A 46 2.70 -21.68 14.06
C LYS A 46 2.74 -20.95 12.71
N PRO A 47 3.13 -19.67 12.65
CA PRO A 47 3.36 -18.99 11.38
C PRO A 47 4.59 -19.58 10.69
N THR A 48 4.71 -19.37 9.37
CA THR A 48 5.96 -19.65 8.66
C THR A 48 7.03 -18.66 9.09
N ALA A 49 8.31 -19.05 8.96
CA ALA A 49 9.43 -18.14 9.24
C ALA A 49 9.36 -16.87 8.38
N GLN A 50 8.98 -17.00 7.11
CA GLN A 50 8.79 -15.87 6.20
C GLN A 50 7.72 -14.90 6.70
N PHE A 51 6.56 -15.39 7.14
CA PHE A 51 5.50 -14.54 7.69
C PHE A 51 5.98 -13.79 8.94
N PHE A 52 6.68 -14.50 9.83
CA PHE A 52 7.21 -13.91 11.06
C PHE A 52 8.23 -12.79 10.79
N LEU A 53 9.18 -13.03 9.88
CA LEU A 53 10.18 -12.03 9.48
C LEU A 53 9.53 -10.83 8.77
N ARG A 54 8.55 -11.09 7.88
CA ARG A 54 7.76 -10.05 7.21
C ARG A 54 7.03 -9.16 8.22
N ALA A 55 6.40 -9.76 9.23
CA ALA A 55 5.69 -9.02 10.27
C ALA A 55 6.61 -8.06 11.04
N GLY A 56 7.79 -8.52 11.45
CA GLY A 56 8.76 -7.67 12.13
C GLY A 56 9.31 -6.55 11.25
N ARG A 57 9.61 -6.84 9.98
CA ARG A 57 10.14 -5.84 9.04
C ARG A 57 9.12 -4.75 8.73
N ILE A 58 7.88 -5.13 8.40
CA ILE A 58 6.79 -4.19 8.13
C ILE A 58 6.45 -3.35 9.37
N ALA A 59 6.36 -3.97 10.57
CA ALA A 59 6.06 -3.23 11.79
C ALA A 59 7.08 -2.11 12.08
N ARG A 60 8.38 -2.40 11.94
CA ARG A 60 9.44 -1.40 12.13
C ARG A 60 9.39 -0.29 11.08
N ALA A 61 9.15 -0.64 9.81
CA ALA A 61 9.07 0.35 8.75
C ALA A 61 7.84 1.26 8.90
N LEU A 62 6.68 0.70 9.28
CA LEU A 62 5.48 1.48 9.62
C LEU A 62 5.71 2.40 10.83
N HIS A 63 6.43 1.92 11.84
CA HIS A 63 6.80 2.73 13.01
C HIS A 63 7.69 3.91 12.60
N ALA A 64 8.76 3.66 11.85
CA ALA A 64 9.67 4.70 11.37
C ALA A 64 8.94 5.72 10.48
N ALA A 65 8.11 5.26 9.54
CA ALA A 65 7.31 6.15 8.68
C ALA A 65 6.41 7.07 9.52
N ARG A 66 5.79 6.56 10.59
CA ARG A 66 4.99 7.36 11.52
C ARG A 66 5.83 8.42 12.25
N GLU A 67 7.03 8.07 12.71
CA GLU A 67 7.94 9.02 13.37
C GLU A 67 8.33 10.18 12.45
N TYR A 68 8.61 9.88 11.18
CA TYR A 68 8.98 10.88 10.17
C TYR A 68 7.80 11.53 9.44
N ARG A 69 6.56 11.17 9.81
CA ARG A 69 5.31 11.63 9.15
C ARG A 69 5.29 11.36 7.64
N ILE A 70 5.89 10.25 7.23
CA ILE A 70 5.90 9.77 5.86
C ILE A 70 4.67 8.88 5.65
N MET A 71 4.00 9.06 4.50
CA MET A 71 2.87 8.22 4.14
C MET A 71 3.35 6.83 3.72
N THR A 72 2.56 5.83 4.12
CA THR A 72 2.67 4.41 3.78
C THR A 72 1.50 4.02 2.90
N ALA A 73 1.52 2.84 2.27
CA ALA A 73 0.35 2.39 1.50
C ALA A 73 -0.94 2.36 2.35
N PRO A 74 -0.97 1.79 3.58
CA PRO A 74 -2.17 1.80 4.42
C PRO A 74 -2.66 3.21 4.81
N THR A 75 -1.75 4.13 5.15
CA THR A 75 -2.15 5.50 5.51
C THR A 75 -2.59 6.30 4.30
N THR A 76 -2.02 6.03 3.12
CA THR A 76 -2.45 6.64 1.85
C THR A 76 -3.86 6.21 1.51
N ALA A 77 -4.14 4.91 1.55
CA ALA A 77 -5.48 4.41 1.29
C ALA A 77 -6.52 4.92 2.31
N ALA A 78 -6.14 5.02 3.58
CA ALA A 78 -6.99 5.62 4.61
C ALA A 78 -7.26 7.10 4.35
N ALA A 79 -6.24 7.88 4.00
CA ALA A 79 -6.39 9.31 3.69
C ALA A 79 -7.25 9.56 2.44
N ILE A 80 -7.16 8.71 1.43
CA ILE A 80 -8.04 8.74 0.25
C ILE A 80 -9.48 8.42 0.65
N ARG A 81 -9.70 7.37 1.46
CA ARG A 81 -11.05 7.00 1.91
C ARG A 81 -11.72 8.09 2.73
N ASP A 82 -10.94 8.76 3.56
CA ASP A 82 -11.44 9.79 4.47
C ASP A 82 -11.46 11.18 3.81
N ALA A 83 -11.15 11.27 2.51
CA ALA A 83 -11.16 12.52 1.75
C ALA A 83 -12.58 13.10 1.59
N SER A 84 -12.69 14.43 1.61
CA SER A 84 -13.96 15.14 1.42
C SER A 84 -14.49 15.07 -0.01
N ASP A 85 -13.59 14.97 -0.97
CA ASP A 85 -13.84 15.02 -2.41
C ASP A 85 -12.69 14.35 -3.19
N GLU A 86 -12.92 14.17 -4.48
CA GLU A 86 -11.98 13.49 -5.39
C GLU A 86 -10.67 14.28 -5.57
N GLU A 87 -10.71 15.61 -5.51
CA GLU A 87 -9.52 16.46 -5.62
C GLU A 87 -8.59 16.27 -4.41
N TRP A 88 -9.16 16.19 -3.20
CA TRP A 88 -8.41 15.87 -2.00
C TRP A 88 -7.88 14.43 -2.00
N ALA A 89 -8.68 13.46 -2.45
CA ALA A 89 -8.23 12.10 -2.66
C ALA A 89 -7.03 12.03 -3.63
N TRP A 90 -7.07 12.79 -4.72
CA TRP A 90 -5.98 12.91 -5.68
C TRP A 90 -4.69 13.44 -5.03
N ARG A 91 -4.80 14.52 -4.24
CA ARG A 91 -3.66 15.07 -3.49
C ARG A 91 -3.04 14.03 -2.54
N MET A 92 -3.86 13.29 -1.81
CA MET A 92 -3.38 12.26 -0.88
C MET A 92 -2.68 11.11 -1.61
N LEU A 93 -3.18 10.70 -2.78
CA LEU A 93 -2.54 9.70 -3.63
C LEU A 93 -1.16 10.19 -4.11
N LEU A 94 -1.08 11.40 -4.67
CA LEU A 94 0.18 11.95 -5.19
C LEU A 94 1.21 12.13 -4.07
N GLN A 95 0.79 12.67 -2.93
CA GLN A 95 1.66 12.82 -1.76
C GLN A 95 2.15 11.45 -1.26
N GLY A 96 1.28 10.43 -1.24
CA GLY A 96 1.65 9.06 -0.94
C GLY A 96 2.76 8.56 -1.87
N ARG A 97 2.56 8.68 -3.18
CA ARG A 97 3.54 8.23 -4.17
C ARG A 97 4.88 8.97 -4.06
N ASP A 98 4.87 10.27 -3.79
CA ASP A 98 6.11 11.04 -3.61
C ASP A 98 6.87 10.58 -2.36
N HIS A 99 6.15 10.23 -1.30
CA HIS A 99 6.72 9.59 -0.12
C HIS A 99 7.28 8.19 -0.43
N LEU A 100 6.60 7.38 -1.24
CA LEU A 100 7.14 6.11 -1.72
C LEU A 100 8.48 6.31 -2.45
N ARG A 101 8.52 7.22 -3.43
CA ARG A 101 9.74 7.56 -4.18
C ARG A 101 10.87 7.99 -3.26
N LEU A 102 10.56 8.77 -2.22
CA LEU A 102 11.54 9.18 -1.22
C LEU A 102 12.12 7.97 -0.47
N LEU A 103 11.27 7.04 -0.04
CA LEU A 103 11.70 5.84 0.69
C LEU A 103 12.53 4.90 -0.19
N LEU A 104 12.09 4.63 -1.42
CA LEU A 104 12.81 3.79 -2.38
C LEU A 104 14.23 4.30 -2.64
N ARG A 105 14.40 5.63 -2.79
CA ARG A 105 15.73 6.24 -3.00
C ARG A 105 16.70 6.09 -1.82
N ARG A 106 16.20 5.79 -0.61
CA ARG A 106 17.05 5.65 0.59
C ARG A 106 17.73 4.29 0.67
N HIS A 107 17.13 3.26 0.09
CA HIS A 107 17.60 1.86 0.13
C HIS A 107 18.00 1.39 1.55
N ASP A 108 17.27 1.83 2.58
CA ASP A 108 17.56 1.54 3.99
C ASP A 108 16.56 0.55 4.63
N GLY A 109 15.67 -0.05 3.82
CA GLY A 109 14.63 -0.97 4.30
C GLY A 109 13.33 -0.28 4.69
N SER A 110 13.25 1.06 4.62
CA SER A 110 12.06 1.83 4.99
C SER A 110 10.93 1.71 3.95
N GLU A 111 11.25 1.33 2.70
CA GLU A 111 10.28 1.00 1.65
C GLU A 111 9.37 -0.18 2.03
N ALA A 112 9.77 -1.01 3.00
CA ALA A 112 8.92 -2.05 3.58
C ALA A 112 7.60 -1.51 4.17
N ALA A 113 7.49 -0.21 4.46
CA ALA A 113 6.24 0.42 4.85
C ALA A 113 5.20 0.44 3.72
N TRP A 114 5.64 0.36 2.47
CA TRP A 114 4.81 0.25 1.27
C TRP A 114 4.59 -1.19 0.80
N GLU A 115 5.35 -2.15 1.34
CA GLU A 115 4.98 -3.55 1.24
C GLU A 115 3.77 -3.94 2.07
N ALA A 116 3.44 -3.13 3.09
CA ALA A 116 2.22 -3.28 3.87
C ALA A 116 1.00 -3.10 2.96
N ALA A 117 0.23 -4.17 2.75
CA ALA A 117 -0.95 -4.07 1.91
C ALA A 117 -1.98 -3.08 2.51
N PRO A 118 -2.50 -2.14 1.72
CA PRO A 118 -3.50 -1.21 2.19
C PRO A 118 -4.87 -1.89 2.40
N GLY A 119 -5.74 -1.25 3.16
CA GLY A 119 -7.18 -1.51 3.05
C GLY A 119 -7.76 -0.81 1.82
N THR A 120 -9.03 -1.06 1.50
CA THR A 120 -9.71 -0.32 0.43
C THR A 120 -9.84 1.16 0.75
N THR A 121 -9.69 1.98 -0.29
CA THR A 121 -10.02 3.40 -0.34
C THR A 121 -11.54 3.64 -0.37
N GLY A 122 -12.34 2.59 -0.60
CA GLY A 122 -13.77 2.69 -0.87
C GLY A 122 -14.11 2.95 -2.33
N HIS A 123 -13.12 3.12 -3.21
CA HIS A 123 -13.30 3.38 -4.63
C HIS A 123 -12.37 2.50 -5.48
N ALA A 124 -12.95 1.61 -6.30
CA ALA A 124 -12.19 0.64 -7.09
C ALA A 124 -11.12 1.26 -7.99
N GLY A 125 -11.42 2.43 -8.57
CA GLY A 125 -10.45 3.19 -9.36
C GLY A 125 -9.20 3.60 -8.58
N PHE A 126 -9.37 4.19 -7.38
CA PHE A 126 -8.24 4.60 -6.55
C PHE A 126 -7.49 3.39 -5.98
N ASP A 127 -8.20 2.29 -5.66
CA ASP A 127 -7.56 1.04 -5.23
C ASP A 127 -6.63 0.48 -6.33
N ALA A 128 -7.12 0.41 -7.57
CA ALA A 128 -6.33 -0.06 -8.71
C ALA A 128 -5.17 0.89 -9.03
N LEU A 129 -5.41 2.21 -9.01
CA LEU A 129 -4.37 3.20 -9.29
C LEU A 129 -3.28 3.22 -8.23
N LEU A 130 -3.63 3.11 -6.95
CA LEU A 130 -2.64 3.00 -5.87
C LEU A 130 -1.76 1.76 -6.05
N ALA A 131 -2.36 0.62 -6.42
CA ALA A 131 -1.63 -0.61 -6.71
C ALA A 131 -0.69 -0.47 -7.91
N VAL A 132 -1.21 0.00 -9.05
CA VAL A 132 -0.43 0.13 -10.29
C VAL A 132 0.69 1.16 -10.16
N LEU A 133 0.42 2.32 -9.53
CA LEU A 133 1.47 3.30 -9.26
C LEU A 133 2.54 2.72 -8.33
N THR A 134 2.15 2.02 -7.27
CA THR A 134 3.13 1.41 -6.37
C THR A 134 4.00 0.41 -7.11
N ALA A 135 3.41 -0.48 -7.93
CA ALA A 135 4.19 -1.43 -8.72
C ALA A 135 5.19 -0.72 -9.63
N HIS A 136 4.73 0.29 -10.37
CA HIS A 136 5.57 1.07 -11.27
C HIS A 136 6.74 1.75 -10.55
N GLU A 137 6.52 2.36 -9.38
CA GLU A 137 7.61 3.01 -8.64
C GLU A 137 8.65 2.01 -8.12
N PHE A 138 8.24 0.81 -7.69
CA PHE A 138 9.16 -0.25 -7.31
C PHE A 138 9.99 -0.73 -8.51
N GLU A 139 9.34 -0.97 -9.66
CA GLU A 139 10.01 -1.39 -10.89
C GLU A 139 11.03 -0.35 -11.38
N GLU A 140 10.66 0.94 -11.38
CA GLU A 140 11.55 2.05 -11.72
C GLU A 140 12.75 2.17 -10.76
N ALA A 141 12.58 1.79 -9.49
CA ALA A 141 13.66 1.71 -8.51
C ALA A 141 14.52 0.43 -8.65
N GLY A 142 14.16 -0.49 -9.55
CA GLY A 142 14.84 -1.77 -9.73
C GLY A 142 14.54 -2.80 -8.64
N GLU A 143 13.45 -2.62 -7.90
CA GLU A 143 13.00 -3.49 -6.81
C GLU A 143 11.78 -4.33 -7.25
N ASP A 144 11.55 -5.48 -6.61
CA ASP A 144 10.37 -6.30 -6.86
C ASP A 144 9.11 -5.65 -6.24
N PRO A 145 8.01 -5.46 -7.02
CA PRO A 145 6.76 -4.94 -6.48
C PRO A 145 6.15 -5.80 -5.37
N PRO A 146 5.51 -5.20 -4.36
CA PRO A 146 4.77 -5.94 -3.34
C PRO A 146 3.64 -6.78 -3.94
N ASP A 147 3.40 -8.00 -3.43
CA ASP A 147 2.36 -8.90 -3.96
C ASP A 147 0.95 -8.28 -4.04
N TRP A 148 0.61 -7.36 -3.14
CA TRP A 148 -0.70 -6.71 -3.13
C TRP A 148 -0.92 -5.78 -4.33
N THR A 149 0.14 -5.38 -5.03
CA THR A 149 0.07 -4.56 -6.24
C THR A 149 -0.31 -5.37 -7.48
N LYS A 150 -0.28 -6.70 -7.39
CA LYS A 150 -0.73 -7.62 -8.45
C LYS A 150 -2.25 -7.65 -8.49
N VAL A 151 -2.83 -6.61 -9.09
CA VAL A 151 -4.27 -6.44 -9.25
C VAL A 151 -4.70 -6.83 -10.65
N ASP A 152 -5.90 -7.39 -10.77
CA ASP A 152 -6.54 -7.55 -12.08
C ASP A 152 -6.87 -6.17 -12.65
N ARG A 153 -6.85 -6.07 -13.99
CA ARG A 153 -7.31 -4.87 -14.68
C ARG A 153 -8.76 -4.53 -14.29
N LEU A 154 -9.12 -3.24 -14.26
CA LEU A 154 -10.50 -2.85 -14.00
C LEU A 154 -11.44 -3.42 -15.08
N PRO A 155 -12.65 -3.87 -14.71
CA PRO A 155 -13.61 -4.43 -15.68
C PRO A 155 -14.05 -3.39 -16.72
N ASP A 156 -14.25 -2.14 -16.25
CA ASP A 156 -14.62 -0.99 -17.06
C ASP A 156 -13.49 0.04 -17.07
N ARG A 157 -13.46 0.88 -18.11
CA ARG A 157 -12.50 2.00 -18.18
C ARG A 157 -12.80 2.99 -17.06
N TRP A 158 -11.77 3.34 -16.31
CA TRP A 158 -11.86 4.42 -15.34
C TRP A 158 -11.13 5.65 -15.85
N ILE A 159 -11.88 6.73 -16.03
CA ILE A 159 -11.41 8.05 -16.47
C ILE A 159 -11.89 9.03 -15.40
N PRO A 160 -11.00 9.51 -14.50
CA PRO A 160 -11.35 10.56 -13.54
C PRO A 160 -11.86 11.81 -14.23
N ALA A 161 -12.68 12.61 -13.54
CA ALA A 161 -13.19 13.85 -14.09
C ALA A 161 -12.03 14.83 -14.36
N HIS A 162 -11.85 15.24 -15.61
CA HIS A 162 -10.78 16.16 -16.01
C HIS A 162 -11.36 17.51 -16.49
N PRO A 163 -10.91 18.66 -15.97
CA PRO A 163 -11.52 19.96 -16.26
C PRO A 163 -11.25 20.53 -17.66
N PHE A 164 -10.18 20.08 -18.34
CA PHE A 164 -9.70 20.71 -19.59
C PHE A 164 -9.53 19.81 -20.79
N LEU A 165 -9.62 18.49 -20.64
CA LEU A 165 -9.35 17.52 -21.72
C LEU A 165 -10.59 16.70 -21.95
N ASP A 166 -10.82 16.33 -23.20
CA ASP A 166 -11.82 15.32 -23.52
C ASP A 166 -11.30 13.90 -23.30
N HIS A 167 -12.19 12.90 -23.46
CA HIS A 167 -11.83 11.50 -23.22
C HIS A 167 -10.76 10.98 -24.20
N ASP A 168 -10.77 11.42 -25.46
CA ASP A 168 -9.83 10.92 -26.45
C ASP A 168 -8.42 11.48 -26.18
N GLU A 169 -8.34 12.77 -25.81
CA GLU A 169 -7.09 13.40 -25.37
C GLU A 169 -6.52 12.75 -24.09
N ILE A 170 -7.39 12.39 -23.13
CA ILE A 170 -6.96 11.68 -21.92
C ILE A 170 -6.39 10.31 -22.28
N ILE A 171 -7.07 9.56 -23.15
CA ILE A 171 -6.62 8.23 -23.58
C ILE A 171 -5.27 8.34 -24.30
N GLU A 172 -5.09 9.32 -25.19
CA GLU A 172 -3.83 9.52 -25.93
C GLU A 172 -2.66 9.89 -25.01
N GLN A 173 -2.92 10.67 -23.95
CA GLN A 173 -1.89 11.12 -23.00
C GLN A 173 -1.64 10.16 -21.83
N THR A 174 -2.37 9.04 -21.77
CA THR A 174 -2.26 8.05 -20.70
C THR A 174 -1.02 7.17 -20.91
N PRO A 175 -0.15 7.01 -19.90
CA PRO A 175 0.95 6.04 -19.94
C PRO A 175 0.47 4.59 -20.12
N ASP A 176 1.21 3.79 -20.90
CA ASP A 176 0.85 2.39 -21.22
C ASP A 176 0.59 1.53 -19.98
N TYR A 177 1.37 1.70 -18.91
CA TYR A 177 1.24 0.91 -17.68
C TYR A 177 -0.09 1.16 -16.95
N LEU A 178 -0.70 2.35 -17.11
CA LEU A 178 -2.04 2.64 -16.61
C LEU A 178 -3.12 2.14 -17.57
N ALA A 179 -2.93 2.33 -18.88
CA ALA A 179 -3.86 1.89 -19.90
C ALA A 179 -4.09 0.37 -19.87
N GLN A 180 -3.03 -0.41 -19.60
CA GLN A 180 -3.10 -1.87 -19.41
C GLN A 180 -4.01 -2.29 -18.25
N ALA A 181 -4.16 -1.42 -17.23
CA ALA A 181 -5.04 -1.63 -16.08
C ALA A 181 -6.45 -1.05 -16.27
N ASN A 182 -6.79 -0.55 -17.46
CA ASN A 182 -8.03 0.19 -17.76
C ASN A 182 -8.16 1.52 -16.97
N ILE A 183 -7.03 2.14 -16.65
CA ILE A 183 -6.95 3.44 -15.97
C ILE A 183 -6.46 4.48 -16.97
N PHE A 184 -7.20 5.57 -17.18
CA PHE A 184 -6.85 6.59 -18.16
C PHE A 184 -6.68 7.94 -17.50
N ILE A 185 -5.42 8.30 -17.28
CA ILE A 185 -4.99 9.52 -16.60
C ILE A 185 -3.76 10.05 -17.36
N PRO A 186 -3.76 11.31 -17.80
CA PRO A 186 -2.61 11.93 -18.45
C PRO A 186 -1.35 11.87 -17.58
N ALA A 187 -0.19 11.60 -18.18
CA ALA A 187 1.09 11.54 -17.46
C ALA A 187 1.39 12.82 -16.66
N ARG A 188 0.96 13.98 -17.16
CA ARG A 188 1.15 15.28 -16.51
C ARG A 188 0.31 15.46 -15.23
N ASP A 189 -0.77 14.71 -15.06
CA ASP A 189 -1.62 14.80 -13.86
C ASP A 189 -1.07 13.90 -12.74
N LEU A 190 -0.14 13.01 -13.12
CA LEU A 190 0.68 12.22 -12.23
C LEU A 190 1.95 12.98 -11.82
N VAL A 191 2.03 14.30 -11.89
CA VAL A 191 3.15 15.03 -11.28
C VAL A 191 2.64 16.03 -10.25
N THR A 192 3.36 16.13 -9.15
CA THR A 192 3.22 17.22 -8.18
C THR A 192 3.88 18.45 -8.80
N ALA A 193 3.10 19.53 -8.96
CA ALA A 193 3.55 20.80 -9.52
C ALA A 193 4.52 21.54 -8.58
#